data_AF-A0A937LPJ8-F1
#
_entry.id   AF-A0A937LPJ8-F1
#
_cell.length_a   1.000
_cell.length_b   1.000
_cell.length_c   1.000
_cell.angle_alpha   90.00
_cell.angle_beta   90.00
_cell.angle_gamma   90.00
#
_symmetry.space_group_name_H-M   'P 1'
#
loop_
_entity.id
_entity.type
_entity.pdbx_description
1 polymer ?
#
loop_
_entity_poly.entity_id
_entity_poly.type
_entity_poly.pdbx_seq_one_letter_code
_entity_poly.pdbx_strand_id
1 'polypeptide(L)'
;TSSGFMTLGKSFTQIFNTDVFNGSSMGAWGLDELRWTKPVYPGDTLKTKVEVLEKKLSSKNPIKGTVRLKQTVSNQNGDIVMTWISNSMIKVKTN
;
A
#
# COMPACT_ATOMS: atom_id res chain seq x y z
N THR A 1 -14.10 11.22 14.75
CA THR A 1 -13.24 11.29 13.55
C THR A 1 -12.26 10.14 13.61
N SER A 2 -12.04 9.38 12.54
CA SER A 2 -10.93 8.41 12.51
C SER A 2 -9.65 9.20 12.25
N SER A 3 -8.56 8.91 12.97
CA SER A 3 -7.29 9.59 12.70
C SER A 3 -6.76 9.16 11.33
N GLY A 4 -6.07 10.06 10.63
CA GLY A 4 -5.48 9.74 9.32
C GLY A 4 -4.55 8.52 9.37
N PHE A 5 -3.83 8.34 10.48
CA PHE A 5 -2.98 7.16 10.71
C PHE A 5 -3.78 5.87 10.92
N MET A 6 -4.96 5.93 11.54
CA MET A 6 -5.85 4.78 11.64
C MET A 6 -6.38 4.36 10.26
N THR A 7 -6.70 5.34 9.41
CA THR A 7 -7.08 5.09 8.00
C THR A 7 -5.94 4.43 7.22
N LEU A 8 -4.71 4.91 7.41
CA LEU A 8 -3.51 4.28 6.86
C LEU A 8 -3.35 2.83 7.32
N GLY A 9 -3.45 2.58 8.64
CA GLY A 9 -3.38 1.22 9.20
C GLY A 9 -4.44 0.28 8.63
N LYS A 10 -5.68 0.75 8.46
CA LYS A 10 -6.75 -0.03 7.82
C LYS A 10 -6.44 -0.35 6.36
N SER A 11 -5.88 0.60 5.61
CA SER A 11 -5.44 0.37 4.23
C SER A 11 -4.37 -0.74 4.16
N PHE A 12 -3.39 -0.72 5.06
CA PHE A 12 -2.42 -1.82 5.18
C PHE A 12 -3.08 -3.16 5.45
N THR A 13 -3.99 -3.25 6.43
CA THR A 13 -4.70 -4.51 6.74
C THR A 13 -5.45 -5.06 5.53
N GLN A 14 -6.14 -4.19 4.77
CA GLN A 14 -6.84 -4.62 3.54
C GLN A 14 -5.87 -5.25 2.54
N ILE A 15 -4.68 -4.67 2.37
CA ILE A 15 -3.68 -5.18 1.43
C ILE A 15 -3.11 -6.52 1.92
N PHE A 16 -2.75 -6.63 3.20
CA PHE A 16 -2.22 -7.89 3.74
C PHE A 16 -3.24 -9.04 3.66
N ASN A 17 -4.53 -8.75 3.82
CA ASN A 17 -5.60 -9.75 3.67
C ASN A 17 -5.80 -10.26 2.23
N THR A 18 -5.14 -9.66 1.23
CA THR A 18 -5.17 -10.15 -0.16
C THR A 18 -4.08 -11.18 -0.47
N ASP A 19 -3.21 -11.49 0.49
CA ASP A 19 -2.07 -12.41 0.34
C ASP A 19 -1.06 -12.05 -0.76
N VAL A 20 -1.14 -10.85 -1.35
CA VAL A 20 -0.25 -10.39 -2.43
C VAL A 20 1.23 -10.37 -2.05
N PHE A 21 1.54 -10.31 -0.75
CA PHE A 21 2.90 -10.32 -0.20
C PHE A 21 3.26 -11.60 0.57
N ASN A 22 2.44 -12.65 0.48
CA ASN A 22 2.59 -13.84 1.30
C ASN A 22 4.00 -14.45 1.18
N GLY A 23 4.78 -14.37 2.26
CA GLY A 23 6.17 -14.85 2.35
C GLY A 23 7.20 -14.14 1.45
N SER A 24 6.80 -13.12 0.69
CA SER A 24 7.66 -12.44 -0.28
C SER A 24 8.12 -11.05 0.19
N SER A 25 7.44 -10.42 1.13
CA SER A 25 7.89 -9.12 1.66
C SER A 25 9.20 -9.25 2.43
N MET A 26 10.22 -8.48 2.04
CA MET A 26 11.54 -8.41 2.68
C MET A 26 11.73 -7.11 3.49
N GLY A 27 10.66 -6.33 3.64
CA GLY A 27 10.66 -5.05 4.35
C GLY A 27 10.27 -3.87 3.47
N ALA A 28 9.83 -2.79 4.11
CA ALA A 28 9.54 -1.50 3.48
C ALA A 28 10.47 -0.45 4.09
N TRP A 29 10.91 0.53 3.29
CA TRP A 29 11.80 1.59 3.76
C TRP A 29 11.13 2.96 3.84
N GLY A 30 9.88 3.08 3.41
CA GLY A 30 9.18 4.35 3.53
C GLY A 30 7.84 4.41 2.82
N LEU A 31 7.17 5.52 3.08
CA LEU A 31 5.94 5.96 2.45
C LEU A 31 6.23 7.28 1.75
N ASP A 32 5.95 7.37 0.46
CA ASP A 32 6.00 8.65 -0.27
C ASP A 32 4.58 9.19 -0.46
N GLU A 33 4.48 10.49 -0.71
CA GLU A 33 3.25 11.15 -1.19
C GLU A 33 1.99 10.86 -0.35
N LEU A 34 2.14 10.59 0.96
CA LEU A 34 1.00 10.40 1.85
C LEU A 34 0.17 11.68 1.96
N ARG A 35 -1.09 11.60 1.59
CA ARG A 35 -2.07 12.71 1.63
C ARG A 35 -3.40 12.20 2.16
N TRP A 36 -3.93 12.86 3.18
CA TRP A 36 -5.33 12.73 3.61
C TRP A 36 -6.14 13.81 2.89
N THR A 37 -6.81 13.43 1.81
CA THR A 37 -7.51 14.36 0.93
C THR A 37 -8.85 14.78 1.48
N LYS A 38 -9.50 13.93 2.29
CA LYS A 38 -10.78 14.20 2.95
C LYS A 38 -10.84 13.52 4.33
N PRO A 39 -11.61 14.07 5.29
CA PRO A 39 -11.81 13.43 6.58
C PRO A 39 -12.57 12.11 6.44
N VAL A 40 -12.29 11.16 7.35
CA VAL A 40 -13.00 9.89 7.49
C VAL A 40 -13.76 9.87 8.80
N TYR A 41 -15.02 9.44 8.76
CA TYR A 41 -15.91 9.40 9.90
C TYR A 41 -16.26 7.96 10.30
N PRO A 42 -16.64 7.73 11.57
CA PRO A 42 -17.21 6.45 11.98
C PRO A 42 -18.41 6.08 11.08
N GLY A 43 -18.44 4.83 10.63
CA GLY A 43 -19.46 4.33 9.70
C GLY A 43 -19.03 4.34 8.22
N ASP A 44 -17.96 5.06 7.86
CA ASP A 44 -17.44 5.02 6.48
C ASP A 44 -16.92 3.63 6.13
N THR A 45 -17.26 3.18 4.91
CA THR A 45 -16.75 1.93 4.34
C THR A 45 -15.61 2.26 3.39
N LEU A 46 -14.41 1.80 3.75
CA LEU A 46 -13.20 2.11 2.99
C LEU A 46 -12.84 1.00 2.00
N LYS A 47 -12.40 1.38 0.80
CA LYS A 47 -11.84 0.48 -0.20
C LYS A 47 -10.46 0.98 -0.64
N THR A 48 -9.47 0.10 -0.60
CA THR A 48 -8.12 0.39 -1.10
C THR A 48 -7.93 -0.20 -2.49
N LYS A 49 -7.56 0.63 -3.47
CA LYS A 49 -7.04 0.19 -4.77
C LYS A 49 -5.51 0.31 -4.74
N VAL A 50 -4.82 -0.72 -5.24
CA VAL A 50 -3.36 -0.76 -5.33
C VAL A 50 -2.96 -0.80 -6.81
N GLU A 51 -2.01 0.04 -7.20
CA GLU A 51 -1.46 0.12 -8.55
C GLU A 51 0.06 -0.03 -8.49
N VAL A 52 0.64 -0.86 -9.35
CA VAL A 52 2.10 -1.01 -9.44
C VAL A 52 2.65 0.14 -10.27
N LEU A 53 3.40 1.05 -9.64
CA LEU A 53 4.06 2.15 -10.34
C LEU A 53 5.40 1.71 -10.93
N GLU A 54 6.15 0.94 -10.17
CA GLU A 54 7.50 0.51 -10.57
C GLU A 54 7.79 -0.88 -10.00
N LYS A 55 8.48 -1.70 -10.79
CA LYS A 55 9.11 -2.95 -10.36
C LYS A 55 10.53 -2.98 -10.89
N LYS A 56 11.50 -3.17 -10.01
CA LYS A 56 12.92 -3.21 -10.37
C LYS A 56 13.62 -4.38 -9.73
N LEU A 57 14.30 -5.20 -10.54
CA LEU A 57 15.15 -6.27 -10.04
C LEU A 57 16.45 -5.68 -9.49
N SER A 58 16.97 -6.21 -8.37
CA SER A 58 18.26 -5.74 -7.86
C SER A 58 19.39 -6.25 -8.74
N SER A 59 20.21 -5.33 -9.26
CA SER A 59 21.41 -5.67 -10.04
C SER A 59 22.50 -6.35 -9.21
N LYS A 60 22.50 -6.14 -7.89
CA LYS A 60 23.49 -6.72 -6.97
C LYS A 60 23.08 -8.07 -6.37
N ASN A 61 21.78 -8.35 -6.28
CA ASN A 61 21.29 -9.59 -5.69
C ASN A 61 20.02 -10.08 -6.43
N PRO A 62 20.13 -11.15 -7.24
CA PRO A 62 19.02 -11.61 -8.09
C PRO A 62 17.84 -12.20 -7.30
N ILE A 63 17.99 -12.46 -6.00
CA ILE A 63 16.93 -13.05 -5.15
C ILE A 63 15.97 -11.95 -4.63
N LYS A 64 16.28 -10.66 -4.82
CA LYS A 64 15.46 -9.54 -4.35
C LYS A 64 15.20 -8.48 -5.41
N GLY A 65 14.02 -7.88 -5.33
CA GLY A 65 13.62 -6.72 -6.12
C GLY A 65 12.94 -5.67 -5.26
N THR A 66 12.65 -4.53 -5.86
CA THR A 66 11.91 -3.43 -5.27
C THR A 66 10.63 -3.18 -6.04
N VAL A 67 9.57 -2.83 -5.33
CA VAL A 67 8.29 -2.40 -5.91
C VAL A 67 7.85 -1.08 -5.29
N ARG A 68 7.33 -0.20 -6.13
CA ARG A 68 6.64 1.01 -5.72
C ARG A 68 5.17 0.84 -6.06
N LEU A 69 4.32 0.96 -5.05
CA LEU A 69 2.89 0.74 -5.20
C LEU A 69 2.16 2.01 -4.80
N LYS A 70 1.23 2.46 -5.63
CA LYS A 70 0.32 3.54 -5.29
C LYS A 70 -0.95 2.97 -4.69
N GLN A 71 -1.33 3.50 -3.55
CA GLN A 71 -2.57 3.19 -2.88
C GLN A 71 -3.52 4.36 -2.97
N THR A 72 -4.74 4.08 -3.42
CA THR A 72 -5.85 5.05 -3.41
C THR A 72 -6.96 4.48 -2.55
N VAL A 73 -7.29 5.18 -1.47
CA VAL A 73 -8.36 4.79 -0.54
C VAL A 73 -9.58 5.65 -0.80
N SER A 74 -10.71 5.01 -1.07
CA SER A 74 -12.00 5.66 -1.27
C SER A 74 -13.03 5.25 -0.22
N ASN A 75 -14.01 6.12 0.06
CA ASN A 75 -15.18 5.78 0.87
C ASN A 75 -16.32 5.16 0.02
N GLN A 76 -17.45 4.89 0.65
CA GLN A 76 -18.67 4.35 0.03
C GLN A 76 -19.28 5.25 -1.06
N ASN A 77 -18.99 6.55 -1.03
CA ASN A 77 -19.47 7.52 -2.01
C ASN A 77 -18.52 7.65 -3.21
N GLY A 78 -17.40 6.91 -3.22
CA GLY A 78 -16.35 7.01 -4.23
C GLY A 78 -15.39 8.18 -4.00
N ASP A 79 -15.51 8.91 -2.89
CA ASP A 79 -14.58 9.99 -2.58
C ASP A 79 -13.21 9.43 -2.22
N ILE A 80 -12.16 9.97 -2.83
CA ILE A 80 -10.78 9.68 -2.42
C ILE A 80 -10.53 10.38 -1.08
N VAL A 81 -10.28 9.60 -0.03
CA VAL A 81 -10.02 10.08 1.33
C VAL A 81 -8.54 10.04 1.69
N MET A 82 -7.77 9.16 1.05
CA MET A 82 -6.33 9.06 1.27
C MET A 82 -5.61 8.51 0.04
N THR A 83 -4.42 9.04 -0.24
CA THR A 83 -3.49 8.51 -1.23
C THR A 83 -2.10 8.40 -0.62
N TRP A 84 -1.33 7.39 -1.02
CA TRP A 84 0.05 7.20 -0.59
C TRP A 84 0.78 6.26 -1.55
N ILE A 85 2.10 6.23 -1.46
CA ILE A 85 2.95 5.30 -2.18
C ILE A 85 3.76 4.49 -1.18
N SER A 86 3.67 3.16 -1.23
CA SER A 86 4.54 2.26 -0.47
C SER A 86 5.77 1.88 -1.27
N ASN A 87 6.94 1.96 -0.62
CA ASN A 87 8.19 1.48 -1.19
C ASN A 87 8.66 0.23 -0.46
N SER A 88 8.61 -0.91 -1.16
CA SER A 88 8.81 -2.23 -0.55
C SER A 88 9.84 -3.07 -1.30
N MET A 89 10.60 -3.86 -0.55
CA MET A 89 11.50 -4.87 -1.06
C MET A 89 10.76 -6.21 -1.07
N ILE A 90 10.87 -6.94 -2.16
CA ILE A 90 10.23 -8.24 -2.33
C ILE A 90 11.24 -9.29 -2.76
N LYS A 91 11.07 -10.51 -2.26
CA LYS A 91 11.77 -11.70 -2.71
C LYS A 91 11.27 -12.06 -4.10
N VAL A 92 12.20 -12.29 -5.01
CA VAL A 92 11.89 -12.79 -6.34
C VAL A 92 11.58 -14.28 -6.22
N LYS A 93 10.47 -14.71 -6.81
CA LYS A 93 10.14 -16.13 -6.92
C LYS A 93 11.09 -16.75 -7.95
N THR A 94 12.07 -17.51 -7.48
CA THR A 94 12.89 -18.38 -8.31
C THR A 94 12.11 -19.66 -8.57
N ASN A 95 11.94 -20.04 -9.84
CA ASN A 95 11.37 -21.34 -10.22
C ASN A 95 12.30 -22.48 -9.82
#